data_AF-A3DP16-F1
#
_entry.id   AF-A3DP16-F1
#
_cell.length_a   1.000
_cell.length_b   1.000
_cell.length_c   1.000
_cell.angle_alpha   90.00
_cell.angle_beta   90.00
_cell.angle_gamma   90.00
#
_symmetry.space_group_name_H-M   'P 1'
#
loop_
_entity.id
_entity.type
_entity.pdbx_description
1 polymer ?
#
loop_
_entity_poly.entity_id
_entity_poly.type
_entity_poly.pdbx_seq_one_letter_code
_entity_poly.pdbx_strand_id
1 'polypeptide(L)'
;MPVPQELIDLLKEHELEVKKRKGRIIATHSELPVSLVIRLSGSTAIVELEAEEELRDVMSDLIESGEDLESIVEDVLSEMRDIAVDVSRLLSDKGFKVELRLREGENDVRDAMEEILEEYAEFEEE
;
A
#
# COMPACT_ATOMS: atom_id res chain seq x y z
N MET A 1 -7.66 -20.45 -10.18
CA MET A 1 -8.08 -19.47 -11.20
C MET A 1 -6.86 -18.66 -11.58
N PRO A 2 -6.56 -18.43 -12.87
CA PRO A 2 -5.42 -17.60 -13.25
C PRO A 2 -5.66 -16.16 -12.83
N VAL A 3 -4.61 -15.46 -12.42
CA VAL A 3 -4.63 -14.01 -12.20
C VAL A 3 -4.92 -13.34 -13.55
N PRO A 4 -5.87 -12.38 -13.64
CA PRO A 4 -6.10 -11.62 -14.85
C PRO A 4 -4.85 -10.83 -15.25
N GLN A 5 -4.38 -10.95 -16.50
CA GLN A 5 -3.21 -10.18 -16.96
C GLN A 5 -3.46 -8.67 -16.89
N GLU A 6 -4.69 -8.25 -17.22
CA GLU A 6 -5.17 -6.86 -17.11
C GLU A 6 -4.99 -6.26 -15.71
N LEU A 7 -5.05 -7.08 -14.64
CA LEU A 7 -4.81 -6.59 -13.28
C LEU A 7 -3.34 -6.23 -13.08
N ILE A 8 -2.42 -7.01 -13.65
CA ILE A 8 -0.99 -6.71 -13.56
C ILE A 8 -0.65 -5.49 -14.42
N ASP A 9 -1.29 -5.37 -15.58
CA ASP A 9 -1.08 -4.24 -16.46
C ASP A 9 -1.56 -2.95 -15.79
N LEU A 10 -2.77 -2.95 -15.20
CA LEU A 10 -3.31 -1.84 -14.41
C LEU A 10 -2.35 -1.41 -13.29
N LEU A 11 -1.88 -2.35 -12.47
CA LEU A 11 -0.99 -2.04 -11.34
C LEU A 11 0.34 -1.44 -11.81
N LYS A 12 0.84 -1.84 -12.98
CA LYS A 12 2.07 -1.28 -13.56
C LYS A 12 1.87 0.09 -14.21
N GLU A 13 0.66 0.39 -14.69
CA GLU A 13 0.34 1.74 -15.19
C GLU A 13 0.39 2.78 -14.07
N HIS A 14 0.15 2.37 -12.83
CA HIS A 14 0.38 3.15 -11.61
C HIS A 14 1.81 3.03 -11.06
N GLU A 15 2.77 2.59 -11.89
CA GLU A 15 4.20 2.52 -11.53
C GLU A 15 4.54 1.63 -10.31
N LEU A 16 3.62 0.78 -9.85
CA LEU A 16 3.83 -0.11 -8.71
C LEU A 16 4.75 -1.29 -9.06
N GLU A 17 5.58 -1.70 -8.10
CA GLU A 17 6.38 -2.92 -8.20
C GLU A 17 5.51 -4.16 -7.96
N VAL A 18 5.18 -4.89 -9.04
CA VAL A 18 4.26 -6.04 -8.96
C VAL A 18 5.00 -7.38 -8.79
N LYS A 19 4.80 -8.04 -7.66
CA LYS A 19 5.27 -9.40 -7.35
C LYS A 19 4.10 -10.40 -7.35
N LYS A 20 4.23 -11.46 -8.15
CA LYS A 20 3.28 -12.60 -8.14
C LYS A 20 3.75 -13.66 -7.13
N ARG A 21 2.88 -14.04 -6.19
CA ARG A 21 3.08 -15.17 -5.28
C ARG A 21 1.93 -16.17 -5.46
N LYS A 22 2.09 -17.40 -4.96
CA LYS A 22 1.04 -18.42 -5.06
C LYS A 22 -0.24 -17.92 -4.38
N GLY A 23 -1.27 -17.63 -5.17
CA GLY A 23 -2.59 -17.21 -4.67
C GLY A 23 -2.73 -15.73 -4.31
N ARG A 24 -1.68 -14.91 -4.48
CA ARG A 24 -1.74 -13.46 -4.22
C ARG A 24 -0.83 -12.64 -5.14
N ILE A 25 -1.21 -11.39 -5.34
CA ILE A 25 -0.40 -10.37 -6.00
C ILE A 25 -0.07 -9.34 -4.94
N ILE A 26 1.17 -8.87 -4.95
CA ILE A 26 1.66 -7.81 -4.08
C ILE A 26 2.12 -6.71 -5.02
N ALA A 27 1.60 -5.50 -4.87
CA ALA A 27 1.98 -4.34 -5.65
C ALA A 27 2.42 -3.23 -4.70
N THR A 28 3.73 -2.94 -4.70
CA THR A 28 4.37 -2.04 -3.74
C THR A 28 4.59 -0.67 -4.35
N HIS A 29 4.30 0.40 -3.60
CA HIS A 29 4.56 1.77 -4.00
C HIS A 29 6.07 2.06 -4.01
N SER A 30 6.53 2.95 -4.90
CA SER A 30 7.96 3.20 -5.11
C SER A 30 8.58 4.14 -4.09
N GLU A 31 7.78 5.03 -3.51
CA GLU A 31 8.25 6.07 -2.59
C GLU A 31 8.23 5.63 -1.12
N LEU A 32 7.16 4.93 -0.73
CA LEU A 32 7.02 4.31 0.57
C LEU A 32 6.75 2.82 0.37
N PRO A 33 7.38 1.94 1.17
CA PRO A 33 7.21 0.50 1.04
C PRO A 33 5.87 0.07 1.66
N VAL A 34 4.79 0.47 1.00
CA VAL A 34 3.40 0.16 1.28
C VAL A 34 2.88 -0.64 0.10
N SER A 35 2.17 -1.73 0.38
CA SER A 35 1.75 -2.70 -0.62
C SER A 35 0.24 -2.89 -0.68
N LEU A 36 -0.29 -2.94 -1.90
CA LEU A 36 -1.61 -3.51 -2.17
C LEU A 36 -1.48 -5.02 -2.34
N VAL A 37 -2.09 -5.76 -1.41
CA VAL A 37 -2.11 -7.22 -1.41
C VAL A 37 -3.47 -7.70 -1.90
N ILE A 38 -3.46 -8.34 -3.07
CA ILE A 38 -4.66 -8.85 -3.74
C ILE A 38 -4.67 -10.37 -3.65
N ARG A 39 -5.62 -10.93 -2.90
CA ARG A 39 -5.80 -12.37 -2.73
C ARG A 39 -7.02 -12.83 -3.53
N LEU A 40 -6.81 -13.77 -4.46
CA LEU A 40 -7.89 -14.32 -5.29
C LEU A 40 -8.22 -15.75 -4.83
N SER A 41 -9.45 -15.97 -4.37
CA SER A 41 -9.92 -17.27 -3.89
C SER A 41 -11.33 -17.57 -4.39
N GLY A 42 -11.46 -18.59 -5.25
CA GLY A 42 -12.74 -18.91 -5.89
C GLY A 42 -13.28 -17.71 -6.67
N SER A 43 -14.46 -17.22 -6.31
CA SER A 43 -15.12 -16.04 -6.86
C SER A 43 -14.94 -14.78 -5.99
N THR A 44 -14.09 -14.83 -4.97
CA THR A 44 -13.86 -13.72 -4.04
C THR A 44 -12.48 -13.15 -4.27
N ALA A 45 -12.38 -11.82 -4.24
CA ALA A 45 -11.13 -11.10 -4.20
C ALA A 45 -11.07 -10.25 -2.94
N ILE A 46 -9.96 -10.34 -2.21
CA ILE A 46 -9.68 -9.49 -1.05
C ILE A 46 -8.53 -8.57 -1.45
N VAL A 47 -8.71 -7.27 -1.24
CA VAL A 47 -7.70 -6.25 -1.47
C VAL A 47 -7.41 -5.58 -0.13
N GLU A 48 -6.17 -5.70 0.31
CA GLU A 48 -5.69 -5.18 1.59
C GLU A 48 -4.48 -4.27 1.33
N LEU A 49 -4.27 -3.33 2.25
CA LEU A 49 -3.06 -2.53 2.30
C LEU A 49 -2.18 -3.12 3.42
N GLU A 50 -0.91 -3.35 3.15
CA GLU A 50 0.05 -3.89 4.12
C GLU A 50 1.30 -2.99 4.11
N ALA A 51 1.78 -2.57 5.29
CA ALA A 51 3.08 -1.96 5.47
C ALA A 51 4.17 -3.05 5.35
N GLU A 52 5.23 -2.78 4.58
CA GLU A 52 6.38 -3.70 4.50
C GLU A 52 7.34 -3.47 5.67
N GLU A 53 8.21 -4.45 5.94
CA GLU A 53 9.15 -4.42 7.07
C GLU A 53 10.10 -3.21 7.05
N GLU A 54 10.43 -2.72 5.85
CA GLU A 54 11.37 -1.63 5.59
C GLU A 54 10.74 -0.23 5.74
N LEU A 55 9.43 -0.13 6.06
CA LEU A 55 8.70 1.15 6.13
C LEU A 55 9.33 2.13 7.11
N ARG A 56 9.66 1.67 8.31
CA ARG A 56 10.22 2.56 9.34
C ARG A 56 11.58 3.13 8.95
N ASP A 57 12.43 2.31 8.32
CA ASP A 57 13.74 2.74 7.87
C ASP A 57 13.60 3.84 6.81
N VAL A 58 12.73 3.64 5.81
CA VAL A 58 12.47 4.63 4.75
C VAL A 58 11.87 5.93 5.32
N MET A 59 10.91 5.83 6.24
CA MET A 59 10.31 7.01 6.87
C MET A 59 11.32 7.82 7.69
N SER A 60 12.21 7.14 8.41
CA SER A 60 13.30 7.78 9.16
C SER A 60 14.24 8.54 8.23
N ASP A 61 14.67 7.90 7.13
CA ASP A 61 15.53 8.53 6.12
C ASP A 61 14.90 9.79 5.51
N LEU A 62 13.57 9.81 5.31
CA LEU A 62 12.83 10.97 4.81
C LEU A 62 12.86 12.14 5.81
N ILE A 63 12.61 11.87 7.09
CA ILE A 63 12.70 12.89 8.16
C ILE A 63 14.13 13.44 8.27
N GLU A 64 15.15 12.57 8.30
CA GLU A 64 16.55 13.00 8.36
C GLU A 64 16.96 13.86 7.16
N SER A 65 16.34 13.63 6.01
CA SER A 65 16.52 14.42 4.79
C SER A 65 15.77 15.75 4.81
N GLY A 66 14.91 15.98 5.80
CA GLY A 66 14.08 17.19 5.96
C GLY A 66 12.83 17.21 5.07
N GLU A 67 12.39 16.04 4.59
CA GLU A 67 11.17 15.91 3.80
C GLU A 67 9.93 15.96 4.72
N ASP A 68 8.79 16.37 4.16
CA ASP A 68 7.52 16.40 4.89
C ASP A 68 6.88 15.01 4.91
N LEU A 69 7.23 14.21 5.92
CA LEU A 69 6.78 12.83 6.04
C LEU A 69 5.25 12.72 6.08
N GLU A 70 4.56 13.60 6.80
CA GLU A 70 3.09 13.58 6.90
C GLU A 70 2.45 13.75 5.53
N SER A 71 2.93 14.73 4.75
CA SER A 71 2.43 14.95 3.39
C SER A 71 2.68 13.74 2.50
N ILE A 72 3.89 13.16 2.53
CA ILE A 72 4.25 12.00 1.71
C ILE A 72 3.35 10.80 2.07
N VAL A 73 3.16 10.52 3.36
CA VAL A 73 2.33 9.41 3.82
C VAL A 73 0.88 9.57 3.35
N GLU A 74 0.28 10.74 3.55
CA GLU A 74 -1.12 10.96 3.14
C GLU A 74 -1.30 10.92 1.61
N ASP A 75 -0.32 11.43 0.85
CA ASP A 75 -0.33 11.35 -0.62
C ASP A 75 -0.27 9.89 -1.09
N VAL A 76 0.67 9.10 -0.57
CA VAL A 76 0.80 7.67 -0.91
C VAL A 76 -0.45 6.88 -0.51
N LEU A 77 -0.99 7.08 0.70
CA LEU A 77 -2.20 6.39 1.13
C LEU A 77 -3.41 6.77 0.26
N SER A 78 -3.49 8.03 -0.17
CA SER A 78 -4.54 8.47 -1.09
C SER A 78 -4.41 7.80 -2.46
N GLU A 79 -3.21 7.75 -3.02
CA GLU A 79 -2.94 7.08 -4.29
C GLU A 79 -3.29 5.59 -4.21
N MET A 80 -2.83 4.90 -3.17
CA MET A 80 -3.09 3.48 -2.97
C MET A 80 -4.58 3.16 -2.82
N ARG A 81 -5.35 4.07 -2.22
CA ARG A 81 -6.81 3.95 -2.14
C ARG A 81 -7.46 4.08 -3.52
N ASP A 82 -7.03 5.03 -4.34
CA ASP A 82 -7.55 5.21 -5.69
C ASP A 82 -7.24 3.98 -6.57
N ILE A 83 -6.02 3.46 -6.49
CA ILE A 83 -5.61 2.22 -7.17
C ILE A 83 -6.46 1.04 -6.70
N ALA A 84 -6.71 0.91 -5.39
CA ALA A 84 -7.55 -0.16 -4.85
C ALA A 84 -9.00 -0.10 -5.39
N VAL A 85 -9.54 1.10 -5.59
CA VAL A 85 -10.86 1.30 -6.20
C VAL A 85 -10.87 0.82 -7.65
N ASP A 86 -9.84 1.13 -8.43
CA ASP A 86 -9.75 0.70 -9.83
C ASP A 86 -9.51 -0.80 -9.97
N VAL A 87 -8.68 -1.38 -9.10
CA VAL A 87 -8.54 -2.85 -8.96
C VAL A 87 -9.89 -3.49 -8.63
N SER A 88 -10.64 -2.90 -7.70
CA SER A 88 -11.96 -3.40 -7.31
C SER A 88 -12.97 -3.38 -8.45
N ARG A 89 -13.00 -2.29 -9.24
CA ARG A 89 -13.84 -2.19 -10.44
C ARG A 89 -13.46 -3.26 -11.46
N LEU A 90 -12.18 -3.37 -11.81
CA LEU A 90 -11.68 -4.37 -12.77
C LEU A 90 -12.03 -5.80 -12.36
N LEU A 91 -11.84 -6.14 -11.08
CA LEU A 91 -12.16 -7.47 -10.56
C LEU A 91 -13.66 -7.73 -10.51
N SER A 92 -14.46 -6.72 -10.16
CA SER A 92 -15.93 -6.82 -10.17
C SER A 92 -16.46 -7.07 -11.57
N ASP A 93 -15.94 -6.38 -12.59
CA ASP A 93 -16.30 -6.57 -14.00
C ASP A 93 -15.95 -7.97 -14.51
N LYS A 94 -14.95 -8.60 -13.91
CA LYS A 94 -14.56 -10.00 -14.17
C LYS A 94 -15.37 -11.03 -13.36
N GLY A 95 -16.36 -10.58 -12.58
CA GLY A 95 -17.27 -11.44 -11.82
C GLY A 95 -16.77 -11.83 -10.44
N PHE A 96 -15.74 -11.16 -9.90
CA PHE A 96 -15.33 -11.35 -8.51
C PHE A 96 -16.22 -10.54 -7.57
N LYS A 97 -16.53 -11.13 -6.40
CA LYS A 97 -17.00 -10.37 -5.24
C LYS A 97 -15.79 -9.77 -4.54
N VAL A 98 -15.59 -8.47 -4.68
CA VAL A 98 -14.44 -7.76 -4.10
C VAL A 98 -14.75 -7.28 -2.68
N GLU A 99 -13.79 -7.48 -1.77
CA GLU A 99 -13.79 -6.93 -0.42
C GLU A 99 -12.55 -6.03 -0.26
N LEU A 100 -12.79 -4.74 -0.02
CA LEU A 100 -11.74 -3.75 0.24
C LEU A 100 -11.51 -3.63 1.75
N ARG A 101 -10.28 -3.89 2.19
CA ARG A 101 -9.85 -3.83 3.60
C ARG A 101 -8.58 -3.00 3.72
N LEU A 102 -8.70 -1.71 3.43
CA LEU A 102 -7.55 -0.80 3.42
C LEU A 102 -7.30 -0.18 4.80
N ARG A 103 -8.35 0.04 5.58
CA ARG A 103 -8.31 0.81 6.84
C ARG A 103 -7.31 0.30 7.87
N GLU A 104 -7.15 -1.01 7.98
CA GLU A 104 -6.21 -1.61 8.94
C GLU A 104 -4.78 -1.22 8.55
N GLY A 105 -4.37 -1.50 7.31
CA GLY A 105 -3.07 -1.08 6.81
C GLY A 105 -2.87 0.44 6.78
N GLU A 106 -3.91 1.23 6.47
CA GLU A 106 -3.81 2.70 6.53
C GLU A 106 -3.50 3.19 7.95
N ASN A 107 -4.12 2.57 8.96
CA ASN A 107 -3.83 2.89 10.35
C ASN A 107 -2.43 2.42 10.73
N ASP A 108 -2.01 1.20 10.33
CA ASP A 108 -0.67 0.70 10.63
C ASP A 108 0.43 1.63 10.09
N VAL A 109 0.23 2.20 8.89
CA VAL A 109 1.17 3.17 8.29
C VAL A 109 1.18 4.49 9.07
N ARG A 110 0.01 5.01 9.46
CA ARG A 110 -0.09 6.25 10.26
C ARG A 110 0.49 6.08 11.65
N ASP A 111 0.19 4.98 12.32
CA ASP A 111 0.73 4.66 13.64
C ASP A 111 2.27 4.58 13.58
N ALA A 112 2.83 3.95 12.53
CA ALA A 112 4.27 3.92 12.32
C ALA A 112 4.88 5.32 12.09
N MET A 113 4.20 6.19 11.33
CA MET A 113 4.61 7.58 11.13
C MET A 113 4.57 8.37 12.44
N GLU A 114 3.49 8.27 13.21
CA GLU A 114 3.31 8.96 14.49
C GLU A 114 4.41 8.55 15.49
N GLU A 115 4.69 7.25 15.61
CA GLU A 115 5.78 6.75 16.47
C GLU A 115 7.14 7.37 16.10
N ILE A 116 7.45 7.47 14.80
CA ILE A 116 8.72 8.05 14.35
C ILE A 116 8.76 9.56 14.64
N LEU A 117 7.68 10.29 14.36
CA LEU A 117 7.63 11.72 14.64
C LEU A 117 7.79 12.02 16.13
N GLU A 118 7.20 11.20 17.00
CA GLU A 118 7.40 11.29 18.45
C GLU A 118 8.85 11.04 18.84
N GLU A 119 9.49 9.99 18.31
CA GLU A 119 10.91 9.70 18.55
C GLU A 119 11.81 10.90 18.18
N TYR A 120 11.62 11.50 17.00
CA TYR A 120 12.43 12.64 16.54
C TYR A 120 12.13 13.94 17.29
N ALA A 121 10.88 14.16 17.73
CA ALA A 121 10.52 15.32 18.54
C ALA A 121 11.20 15.27 19.93
N GLU A 122 11.32 14.09 20.54
CA GLU A 122 12.04 13.92 21.81
C GLU A 122 13.53 14.27 21.69
N PHE A 123 14.16 14.07 20.52
CA PHE A 123 15.56 14.43 20.31
C PHE A 123 15.82 15.94 20.17
N GLU A 124 14.82 16.75 19.81
CA GLU A 124 14.98 18.22 19.75
C GLU A 124 14.89 18.91 21.12
N GLU A 125 14.41 18.20 22.16
CA GLU A 125 14.26 18.73 23.52
C GLU A 125 15.47 18.49 24.47
N GLU A 126 16.54 17.83 24.02
CA GLU A 126 17.79 17.59 24.79
C GLU A 126 18.99 18.47 24.37
#